data_AF-A0A0N4VY31-F1
#
_entry.id   AF-A0A0N4VY31-F1
#
_cell.length_a   1.000
_cell.length_b   1.000
_cell.length_c   1.000
_cell.angle_alpha   90.00
_cell.angle_beta   90.00
_cell.angle_gamma   90.00
#
_symmetry.space_group_name_H-M   'P 1'
#
loop_
_entity.id
_entity.type
_entity.pdbx_description
1 polymer ?
#
loop_
_entity_poly.entity_id
_entity_poly.type
_entity_poly.pdbx_seq_one_letter_code
_entity_poly.pdbx_strand_id
1 'polypeptide(L)'
;MRLMTGMVGSQGAVRLVIAKSPIDALRFYSSVPLIKNNWKQDTVYLYQFPRSPAMPNLSPFCLKVETFLRVNNIRYEVIGSYRQRSTRGLLPFIELNGRQIADSQVIIWELQKHFKLEVCPSVHLFTFFLPTILSFITLS
;
A
#
# COMPACT_ATOMS: atom_id res chain seq x y z
N MET A 1 39.71 -39.69 4.40
CA MET A 1 39.93 -38.24 4.35
C MET A 1 38.67 -37.62 3.73
N ARG A 2 37.99 -36.80 4.53
CA ARG A 2 36.67 -36.19 4.29
C ARG A 2 36.80 -35.10 3.22
N LEU A 3 35.79 -34.94 2.35
CA LEU A 3 35.20 -33.65 1.94
C LEU A 3 34.18 -33.88 0.80
N MET A 4 32.90 -34.00 1.17
CA MET A 4 31.79 -33.65 0.30
C MET A 4 31.58 -32.14 0.43
N THR A 5 31.58 -31.39 -0.67
CA THR A 5 31.04 -30.03 -0.71
C THR A 5 30.76 -29.62 -2.16
N GLY A 6 29.52 -29.19 -2.43
CA GLY A 6 29.20 -28.51 -3.70
C GLY A 6 27.77 -28.68 -4.24
N MET A 7 26.72 -28.69 -3.40
CA MET A 7 25.37 -28.39 -3.90
C MET A 7 25.27 -26.89 -4.19
N VAL A 8 25.52 -26.50 -5.44
CA VAL A 8 25.30 -25.14 -5.96
C VAL A 8 24.08 -25.16 -6.87
N GLY A 9 23.17 -24.21 -6.63
CA GLY A 9 22.06 -23.90 -7.52
C GLY A 9 20.69 -24.25 -6.94
N SER A 10 20.32 -23.57 -5.86
CA SER A 10 18.91 -23.41 -5.47
C SER A 10 18.15 -22.85 -6.68
N GLN A 11 17.47 -23.74 -7.39
CA GLN A 11 16.47 -23.36 -8.38
C GLN A 11 15.26 -22.82 -7.62
N GLY A 12 15.35 -21.55 -7.22
CA GLY A 12 14.18 -20.73 -6.91
C GLY A 12 13.52 -20.29 -8.21
N ALA A 13 13.09 -21.23 -9.03
CA ALA A 13 12.20 -20.95 -10.14
C ALA A 13 10.91 -20.37 -9.54
N VAL A 14 10.76 -19.05 -9.61
CA VAL A 14 9.52 -18.37 -9.26
C VAL A 14 8.49 -18.80 -10.29
N ARG A 15 7.86 -19.96 -10.03
CA ARG A 15 6.71 -20.42 -10.79
C ARG A 15 5.65 -19.34 -10.56
N LEU A 16 5.39 -18.55 -11.59
CA LEU A 16 4.30 -17.61 -11.66
C LEU A 16 3.01 -18.43 -11.65
N VAL A 17 2.63 -18.93 -10.47
CA VAL A 17 1.39 -19.66 -10.29
C VAL A 17 0.29 -18.62 -10.39
N ILE A 18 -0.28 -18.49 -11.59
CA ILE A 18 -1.52 -17.76 -11.83
C ILE A 18 -2.53 -18.39 -10.85
N ALA A 19 -2.91 -17.64 -9.81
CA ALA A 19 -3.85 -18.11 -8.80
C ALA A 19 -5.18 -18.42 -9.48
N LYS A 20 -5.50 -19.71 -9.64
CA LYS A 20 -6.73 -20.17 -10.29
C LYS A 20 -7.92 -20.23 -9.33
N SER A 21 -7.69 -20.20 -8.02
CA SER A 21 -8.74 -20.17 -6.99
C SER A 21 -8.55 -19.01 -6.00
N PRO A 22 -9.63 -18.48 -5.40
CA PRO A 22 -9.56 -17.40 -4.39
C PRO A 22 -8.75 -17.79 -3.15
N ILE A 23 -8.79 -19.08 -2.77
CA ILE A 23 -8.08 -19.61 -1.60
C ILE A 23 -6.57 -19.64 -1.86
N ASP A 24 -6.15 -19.98 -3.08
CA ASP A 24 -4.73 -19.98 -3.45
C ASP A 24 -4.15 -18.56 -3.48
N ALA A 25 -4.95 -17.58 -3.92
CA ALA A 25 -4.56 -16.18 -3.84
C ALA A 25 -4.38 -15.71 -2.39
N LEU A 26 -5.27 -16.14 -1.48
CA LEU A 26 -5.19 -15.79 -0.05
C LEU A 26 -3.98 -16.44 0.64
N ARG A 27 -3.69 -17.71 0.31
CA ARG A 27 -2.50 -18.42 0.78
C ARG A 27 -1.23 -17.77 0.25
N PHE A 28 -1.19 -17.40 -1.03
CA PHE A 28 -0.06 -16.69 -1.62
C PHE A 28 0.19 -15.37 -0.89
N TYR A 29 -0.86 -14.57 -0.66
CA TYR A 29 -0.75 -13.30 0.06
C TYR A 29 -0.27 -13.45 1.51
N SER A 30 -0.65 -14.55 2.17
CA SER A 30 -0.24 -14.87 3.54
C SER A 30 1.18 -15.47 3.63
N SER A 31 1.73 -15.94 2.51
CA SER A 31 3.08 -16.52 2.42
C SER A 31 4.18 -15.53 2.01
N VAL A 32 3.81 -14.29 1.69
CA VAL A 32 4.78 -13.27 1.26
C VAL A 32 5.72 -12.93 2.43
N PRO A 33 7.05 -13.08 2.26
CA PRO A 33 7.99 -12.73 3.31
C PRO A 33 7.93 -11.22 3.57
N LEU A 34 7.77 -10.88 4.84
CA LEU A 34 7.80 -9.49 5.30
C LEU A 34 9.24 -8.99 5.30
N ILE A 35 9.39 -7.72 4.95
CA ILE A 35 10.66 -7.01 5.03
C ILE A 35 10.87 -6.53 6.47
N LYS A 36 9.80 -6.15 7.18
CA LYS A 36 9.87 -5.77 8.59
C LYS A 36 9.50 -6.94 9.51
N ASN A 37 10.51 -7.51 10.16
CA ASN A 37 10.34 -8.66 11.06
C ASN A 37 9.71 -8.30 12.42
N ASN A 38 9.92 -7.07 12.92
CA ASN A 38 9.37 -6.60 14.20
C ASN A 38 8.26 -5.57 13.96
N TRP A 39 7.15 -6.02 13.40
CA TRP A 39 5.99 -5.18 13.11
C TRP A 39 5.07 -5.07 14.33
N LYS A 40 4.40 -3.93 14.45
CA LYS A 40 3.37 -3.67 15.47
C LYS A 40 2.00 -3.85 14.86
N GLN A 41 1.08 -4.40 15.64
CA GLN A 41 -0.32 -4.54 15.22
C GLN A 41 -0.94 -3.16 14.93
N ASP A 42 -1.75 -3.10 13.87
CA ASP A 42 -2.44 -1.90 13.37
C ASP A 42 -1.50 -0.70 13.18
N THR A 43 -0.29 -0.98 12.71
CA THR A 43 0.65 0.01 12.21
C THR A 43 0.91 -0.28 10.75
N VAL A 44 0.71 0.71 9.89
CA VAL A 44 1.00 0.59 8.47
C VAL A 44 2.47 0.90 8.22
N TYR A 45 3.22 -0.04 7.67
CA TYR A 45 4.59 0.21 7.22
C TYR A 45 4.59 0.52 5.74
N LEU A 46 4.74 1.80 5.38
CA LEU A 46 4.71 2.27 4.00
C LEU A 46 6.11 2.29 3.40
N TYR A 47 6.31 1.47 2.39
CA TYR A 47 7.53 1.44 1.59
C TYR A 47 7.38 2.35 0.39
N GLN A 48 8.25 3.34 0.30
CA GLN A 48 8.24 4.34 -0.76
C GLN A 48 9.64 4.88 -1.04
N PHE A 49 9.75 5.77 -2.04
CA PHE A 49 10.99 6.51 -2.25
C PHE A 49 11.34 7.35 -1.02
N PRO A 50 12.63 7.51 -0.69
CA PRO A 50 13.03 8.35 0.43
C PRO A 50 12.57 9.79 0.20
N ARG A 51 12.16 10.43 1.29
CA ARG A 51 11.69 11.81 1.24
C ARG A 51 12.86 12.73 0.91
N SER A 52 12.59 13.75 0.12
CA SER A 52 13.53 14.84 -0.12
C SER A 52 13.11 16.07 0.71
N PRO A 53 14.02 17.02 0.98
CA PRO A 53 13.66 18.26 1.68
C PRO A 53 12.62 19.10 0.91
N ALA A 54 12.65 19.03 -0.43
CA ALA A 54 11.78 19.82 -1.30
C ALA A 54 10.42 19.13 -1.56
N MET A 55 10.37 17.79 -1.55
CA MET A 55 9.18 17.03 -1.89
C MET A 55 9.01 15.78 -1.01
N PRO A 56 7.77 15.48 -0.56
CA PRO A 56 7.49 14.31 0.27
C PRO A 56 7.72 12.99 -0.48
N ASN A 57 7.40 12.93 -1.78
CA ASN A 57 7.75 11.79 -2.63
C ASN A 57 7.89 12.19 -4.11
N LEU A 58 8.75 11.49 -4.85
CA LEU A 58 8.94 11.67 -6.28
C LEU A 58 7.86 10.98 -7.14
N SER A 59 7.19 9.96 -6.59
CA SER A 59 6.16 9.21 -7.32
C SER A 59 4.75 9.61 -6.90
N PRO A 60 3.85 9.89 -7.86
CA PRO A 60 2.46 10.26 -7.57
C PRO A 60 1.70 9.13 -6.86
N PHE A 61 2.04 7.87 -7.13
CA PHE A 61 1.41 6.72 -6.47
C PHE A 61 1.78 6.63 -4.99
N CYS A 62 3.05 6.92 -4.65
CA CYS A 62 3.49 6.97 -3.25
C CYS A 62 2.81 8.13 -2.52
N LEU A 63 2.77 9.30 -3.15
CA LEU A 63 2.07 10.48 -2.61
C LEU A 63 0.59 10.17 -2.32
N LYS A 64 -0.09 9.48 -3.24
CA LYS A 64 -1.50 9.09 -3.09
C LYS A 64 -1.75 8.29 -1.82
N VAL A 65 -0.96 7.24 -1.59
CA VAL A 65 -1.10 6.37 -0.40
C VAL A 65 -0.72 7.13 0.87
N GLU A 66 0.38 7.89 0.84
CA GLU A 66 0.83 8.66 2.00
C GLU A 66 -0.20 9.73 2.42
N THR A 67 -0.79 10.41 1.45
CA THR A 67 -1.83 11.41 1.67
C THR A 67 -3.08 10.76 2.26
N PHE A 68 -3.49 9.61 1.72
CA PHE A 68 -4.62 8.86 2.26
C PHE A 68 -4.42 8.48 3.72
N LEU A 69 -3.24 8.00 4.09
CA LEU A 69 -2.93 7.66 5.49
C LEU A 69 -2.98 8.89 6.40
N ARG A 70 -2.45 10.03 5.95
CA ARG A 70 -2.47 11.30 6.72
C ARG A 70 -3.88 11.83 6.91
N VAL A 71 -4.69 11.90 5.85
CA VAL A 71 -6.06 12.45 5.91
C VAL A 71 -6.95 11.61 6.83
N ASN A 72 -6.76 10.30 6.86
CA ASN A 72 -7.52 9.40 7.72
C ASN A 72 -6.91 9.22 9.12
N ASN A 73 -5.87 9.98 9.48
CA ASN A 73 -5.14 9.85 10.76
C ASN A 73 -4.73 8.41 11.09
N ILE A 74 -4.43 7.59 10.07
CA ILE A 74 -3.96 6.22 10.27
C ILE A 74 -2.52 6.28 10.75
N ARG A 75 -2.18 5.47 11.74
CA ARG A 75 -0.79 5.37 12.22
C ARG A 75 0.08 4.63 11.20
N TYR A 76 1.10 5.30 10.68
CA TYR A 76 2.01 4.73 9.69
C TYR A 76 3.48 5.11 9.95
N GLU A 77 4.38 4.25 9.49
CA GLU A 77 5.82 4.48 9.45
C GLU A 77 6.30 4.45 8.00
N VAL A 78 7.12 5.43 7.61
CA VAL A 78 7.67 5.50 6.25
C VAL A 78 9.06 4.88 6.22
N ILE A 79 9.21 3.89 5.34
CA ILE A 79 10.47 3.22 5.06
C ILE A 79 10.92 3.65 3.67
N GLY A 80 11.86 4.61 3.65
CA GLY A 80 12.42 5.15 2.43
C GLY A 80 13.50 4.24 1.85
N SER A 81 13.28 3.68 0.66
CA SER A 81 14.29 2.87 -0.02
C SER A 81 14.14 2.92 -1.53
N TYR A 82 15.26 3.02 -2.24
CA TYR A 82 15.29 2.93 -3.71
C TYR A 82 15.27 1.48 -4.21
N ARG A 83 15.75 0.54 -3.40
CA ARG A 83 15.95 -0.86 -3.79
C ARG A 83 14.80 -1.78 -3.38
N GLN A 84 14.08 -1.45 -2.31
CA GLN A 84 12.98 -2.30 -1.85
C GLN A 84 11.78 -2.18 -2.77
N ARG A 85 11.24 -3.33 -3.14
CA ARG A 85 10.04 -3.49 -3.95
C ARG A 85 9.19 -4.58 -3.33
N SER A 86 7.89 -4.54 -3.60
CA SER A 86 7.02 -5.66 -3.23
C SER A 86 7.45 -6.95 -3.94
N THR A 87 6.91 -8.09 -3.51
CA THR A 87 7.08 -9.37 -4.23
C THR A 87 6.66 -9.29 -5.70
N ARG A 88 5.79 -8.33 -6.06
CA ARG A 88 5.36 -8.07 -7.43
C ARG A 88 6.25 -7.06 -8.19
N GLY A 89 7.31 -6.55 -7.58
CA GLY A 89 8.17 -5.50 -8.15
C GLY A 89 7.57 -4.09 -8.11
N LEU A 90 6.36 -3.93 -7.57
CA LEU A 90 5.65 -2.65 -7.51
C LEU A 90 6.05 -1.82 -6.29
N LEU A 91 5.98 -0.50 -6.46
CA LEU A 91 6.12 0.53 -5.43
C LEU A 91 5.06 1.62 -5.70
N PRO A 92 4.33 2.14 -4.71
CA PRO A 92 4.40 1.84 -3.28
C PRO A 92 3.83 0.46 -2.92
N PHE A 93 4.24 -0.03 -1.75
CA PHE A 93 3.60 -1.18 -1.08
C PHE A 93 3.59 -0.95 0.43
N ILE A 94 2.70 -1.64 1.13
CA ILE A 94 2.60 -1.59 2.58
C ILE A 94 2.79 -2.97 3.21
N GLU A 95 3.20 -2.98 4.46
CA GLU A 95 3.07 -4.13 5.35
C GLU A 95 2.14 -3.78 6.49
N LEU A 96 1.13 -4.62 6.71
CA LEU A 96 0.10 -4.44 7.72
C LEU A 96 -0.27 -5.80 8.31
N ASN A 97 -0.17 -5.93 9.64
CA ASN A 97 -0.57 -7.13 10.38
C ASN A 97 0.01 -8.44 9.80
N GLY A 98 1.27 -8.38 9.41
CA GLY A 98 1.98 -9.51 8.84
C GLY A 98 1.63 -9.85 7.39
N ARG A 99 0.95 -8.96 6.66
CA ARG A 99 0.64 -9.10 5.23
C ARG A 99 1.26 -7.98 4.42
N GLN A 100 1.83 -8.32 3.27
CA GLN A 100 2.35 -7.34 2.33
C GLN A 100 1.30 -7.04 1.24
N ILE A 101 0.86 -5.79 1.14
CA ILE A 101 -0.12 -5.34 0.15
C ILE A 101 0.55 -4.40 -0.85
N ALA A 102 0.51 -4.76 -2.13
CA ALA A 102 1.09 -3.97 -3.22
C ALA A 102 -0.02 -3.40 -4.11
N ASP A 103 0.35 -2.37 -4.90
CA ASP A 103 -0.54 -1.55 -5.74
C ASP A 103 -1.32 -0.46 -4.98
N SER A 104 -1.19 0.79 -5.43
CA SER A 104 -1.79 1.95 -4.76
C SER A 104 -3.32 1.89 -4.60
N GLN A 105 -4.06 1.29 -5.55
CA GLN A 105 -5.51 1.19 -5.47
C GLN A 105 -5.93 0.10 -4.48
N VAL A 106 -5.26 -1.06 -4.58
CA VAL A 106 -5.52 -2.20 -3.69
C VAL A 106 -5.19 -1.84 -2.25
N ILE A 107 -4.10 -1.10 -2.02
CA ILE A 107 -3.72 -0.60 -0.70
C ILE A 107 -4.84 0.24 -0.09
N ILE A 108 -5.35 1.23 -0.83
CA ILE A 108 -6.42 2.10 -0.32
C ILE A 108 -7.67 1.29 0.00
N TRP A 109 -8.07 0.39 -0.90
CA TRP A 109 -9.25 -0.46 -0.71
C TRP A 109 -9.13 -1.35 0.52
N GLU A 110 -7.99 -2.00 0.73
CA GLU A 110 -7.74 -2.81 1.93
C GLU A 110 -7.71 -1.96 3.21
N LEU A 111 -7.08 -0.77 3.16
CA LEU A 111 -7.06 0.13 4.32
C LEU A 111 -8.46 0.63 4.68
N GLN A 112 -9.28 0.99 3.68
CA GLN A 112 -10.68 1.37 3.89
C GLN A 112 -11.45 0.25 4.58
N LYS A 113 -11.29 -0.98 4.10
CA LYS A 113 -11.95 -2.16 4.66
C LYS A 113 -11.47 -2.48 6.07
N HIS A 114 -10.15 -2.44 6.31
CA HIS A 114 -9.54 -2.79 7.60
C HIS A 114 -9.90 -1.78 8.69
N PHE A 115 -9.77 -0.49 8.40
CA PHE A 115 -10.06 0.58 9.35
C PHE A 115 -11.54 1.02 9.38
N LYS A 116 -12.40 0.34 8.60
CA LYS A 116 -13.84 0.65 8.46
C LYS A 116 -14.07 2.13 8.16
N LEU A 117 -13.28 2.67 7.23
CA LEU A 117 -13.42 4.06 6.82
C LEU A 117 -14.68 4.19 5.96
N GLU A 118 -15.52 5.16 6.30
CA GLU A 118 -16.64 5.59 5.47
C GLU A 118 -16.07 6.02 4.12
N VAL A 119 -16.32 5.22 3.08
CA VAL A 119 -16.04 5.64 1.71
C VAL A 119 -17.14 6.64 1.37
N CYS A 120 -16.87 7.95 1.50
CA CYS A 120 -17.75 8.94 0.92
C CYS A 120 -17.76 8.67 -0.60
N PRO A 121 -18.87 8.20 -1.19
CA PRO A 121 -18.94 8.06 -2.64
C PRO A 121 -18.77 9.47 -3.20
N SER A 122 -17.65 9.69 -3.89
CA SER A 122 -17.16 10.99 -4.35
C SER A 122 -17.97 11.59 -5.50
N VAL A 123 -19.30 11.47 -5.45
CA VAL A 123 -20.26 12.17 -6.32
C VAL A 123 -21.12 13.19 -5.56
N HIS A 124 -21.08 13.23 -4.22
CA HIS A 124 -21.89 14.19 -3.43
C HIS A 124 -21.12 15.40 -2.85
N LEU A 125 -19.79 15.40 -2.84
CA LEU A 125 -19.03 16.55 -2.31
C LEU A 125 -18.98 17.76 -3.27
N PHE A 126 -19.39 17.60 -4.54
CA PHE A 126 -19.58 18.74 -5.44
C PHE A 126 -20.94 19.42 -5.24
N THR A 127 -21.93 18.73 -4.66
CA THR A 127 -23.29 19.26 -4.43
C THR A 127 -23.42 20.03 -3.11
N PHE A 128 -22.54 19.81 -2.13
CA PHE A 128 -22.57 20.55 -0.86
C PHE A 128 -21.89 21.93 -0.91
N PHE A 129 -21.20 22.28 -2.00
CA PHE A 129 -20.57 23.60 -2.17
C PHE A 129 -21.34 24.56 -3.08
N LEU A 130 -22.45 24.14 -3.70
CA LEU A 130 -23.19 24.93 -4.68
C LEU A 130 -24.50 25.64 -4.23
N PRO A 131 -25.11 25.44 -3.05
CA PRO A 131 -26.31 26.21 -2.73
C PRO A 131 -26.03 27.62 -2.18
N THR A 132 -24.78 27.95 -1.79
CA THR A 132 -24.47 29.26 -1.18
C THR A 132 -24.24 30.38 -2.21
N ILE A 133 -24.07 30.06 -3.49
CA ILE A 133 -23.82 31.08 -4.55
C ILE A 133 -25.14 31.56 -5.20
N LEU A 134 -26.20 30.76 -5.16
CA LEU A 134 -27.49 31.11 -5.77
C LEU A 134 -28.37 32.03 -4.90
N SER A 135 -28.06 32.24 -3.62
CA SER A 135 -28.75 33.24 -2.79
C SER A 135 -28.24 34.68 -2.99
N PHE A 136 -27.14 34.88 -3.72
CA PHE A 136 -26.56 36.21 -3.98
C PHE A 136 -26.99 36.84 -5.31
N ILE A 137 -27.66 36.10 -6.20
CA ILE A 137 -28.00 36.57 -7.56
C ILE A 137 -29.48 37.00 -7.68
N THR A 138 -30.34 36.71 -6.70
CA THR A 138 -31.77 37.10 -6.74
C THR A 138 -32.10 38.36 -5.93
N LEU A 139 -31.11 39.22 -5.66
CA LEU A 139 -31.30 40.47 -4.91
C LEU A 139 -30.61 41.66 -5.60
N SER A 140 -30.71 41.71 -6.93
CA SER A 140 -30.51 42.92 -7.72
C SER A 140 -31.60 43.08 -8.76
#